data_AF-A0A8C4J215-F1
#
_entry.id   AF-A0A8C4J215-F1
#
_cell.length_a   1.000
_cell.length_b   1.000
_cell.length_c   1.000
_cell.angle_alpha   90.00
_cell.angle_beta   90.00
_cell.angle_gamma   90.00
#
_symmetry.space_group_name_H-M   'P 1'
#
loop_
_entity.id
_entity.type
_entity.pdbx_description
1 polymer ?
#
loop_
_entity_poly.entity_id
_entity_poly.type
_entity_poly.pdbx_seq_one_letter_code
_entity_poly.pdbx_strand_id
1 'polypeptide(L)'
;TPLSFLTPSWARQLGSESKTGTSPLASLRIPGKHSGRWKETDAAAARRRRPRPRESTVLLFPGQGSQFVGMGRGLLRYPRVRRMFRVAETVLGYDLLSLCLRGPRAELDRTRHCQPAVFVASLAAVERLSHRQPNVLESCVAAAGFSVGEFAALVFAGAMDFTEVPQTLSREEACSKKN
;
A
#
# COMPACT_ATOMS: atom_id res chain seq x y z
N THR A 1 -14.27 14.09 -11.21
CA THR A 1 -15.16 13.23 -10.39
C THR A 1 -14.32 12.48 -9.39
N PRO A 2 -14.16 12.95 -8.14
CA PRO A 2 -13.01 12.48 -7.38
C PRO A 2 -13.28 11.10 -6.80
N LEU A 3 -12.38 10.18 -7.17
CA LEU A 3 -12.23 8.76 -6.83
C LEU A 3 -12.06 8.46 -5.32
N SER A 4 -12.62 9.31 -4.46
CA SER A 4 -12.68 9.23 -2.99
C SER A 4 -13.39 7.98 -2.44
N PHE A 5 -13.90 7.10 -3.31
CA PHE A 5 -14.56 5.84 -2.95
C PHE A 5 -13.62 4.63 -2.93
N LEU A 6 -12.39 4.76 -3.43
CA LEU A 6 -11.39 3.69 -3.35
C LEU A 6 -10.56 3.74 -2.08
N THR A 7 -10.45 4.89 -1.42
CA THR A 7 -9.86 4.97 -0.08
C THR A 7 -10.77 4.25 0.93
N PRO A 8 -10.31 3.17 1.56
CA PRO A 8 -11.07 2.54 2.62
C PRO A 8 -11.20 3.49 3.81
N SER A 9 -12.24 3.31 4.64
CA SER A 9 -12.44 4.14 5.85
C SER A 9 -11.21 4.14 6.76
N TRP A 10 -10.47 3.04 6.82
CA TRP A 10 -9.25 2.92 7.62
C TRP A 10 -8.09 3.78 7.06
N ALA A 11 -8.00 4.01 5.74
CA ALA A 11 -6.99 4.90 5.15
C ALA A 11 -7.24 6.38 5.49
N ARG A 12 -8.50 6.74 5.76
CA ARG A 12 -8.87 8.08 6.25
C ARG A 12 -8.43 8.31 7.70
N GLN A 13 -8.39 7.26 8.53
CA GLN A 13 -7.99 7.36 9.93
C GLN A 13 -6.51 7.78 10.07
N LEU A 14 -5.62 7.17 9.27
CA LEU A 14 -4.19 7.49 9.22
C LEU A 14 -3.88 8.91 8.69
N GLY A 15 -4.79 9.48 7.90
CA GLY A 15 -4.67 10.86 7.38
C GLY A 15 -5.36 11.93 8.21
N SER A 16 -6.15 11.57 9.24
CA SER A 16 -6.95 12.53 10.01
C SER A 16 -6.18 13.25 11.13
N GLU A 17 -4.99 12.76 11.52
CA GLU A 17 -4.14 13.44 12.50
C GLU A 17 -3.23 14.54 11.90
N SER A 18 -3.34 14.85 10.60
CA SER A 18 -2.47 15.84 9.93
C SER A 18 -3.18 17.10 9.42
N LYS A 19 -4.45 17.33 9.79
CA LYS A 19 -5.23 18.50 9.33
C LYS A 19 -5.67 19.46 10.44
N THR A 20 -4.76 19.79 11.36
CA THR A 20 -4.76 21.10 12.06
C THR A 20 -3.31 21.50 12.30
N GLY A 21 -2.73 22.23 11.36
CA GLY A 21 -1.36 22.71 11.48
C GLY A 21 -0.88 23.23 10.14
N THR A 22 -0.89 24.54 10.00
CA THR A 22 -0.18 25.31 8.98
C THR A 22 1.14 24.63 8.59
N SER A 23 1.29 24.34 7.30
CA SER A 23 2.48 23.70 6.71
C SER A 23 3.76 24.47 7.10
N PRO A 24 4.76 23.86 7.79
CA PRO A 24 6.01 24.53 8.11
C PRO A 24 7.08 24.33 7.03
N LEU A 25 6.71 23.96 5.80
CA LEU A 25 7.66 23.65 4.73
C LEU A 25 7.84 24.77 3.68
N ALA A 26 7.54 26.02 4.03
CA ALA A 26 7.74 27.18 3.15
C ALA A 26 8.90 28.12 3.57
N SER A 27 9.69 27.78 4.58
CA SER A 27 10.75 28.67 5.06
C SER A 27 11.97 27.93 5.60
N LEU A 28 12.54 27.04 4.78
CA LEU A 28 13.88 26.53 5.03
C LEU A 28 14.93 27.57 4.57
N ARG A 29 15.14 28.62 5.39
CA ARG A 29 16.38 29.42 5.32
C ARG A 29 17.49 28.62 5.96
N ILE A 30 18.56 28.35 5.22
CA ILE A 30 19.81 27.78 5.76
C ILE A 30 20.34 28.75 6.84
N PRO A 31 20.45 28.36 8.13
CA PRO A 31 20.90 29.29 9.16
C PRO A 31 22.41 29.49 9.06
N GLY A 32 22.83 30.76 8.99
CA GLY A 32 24.19 31.17 9.27
C GLY A 32 24.59 30.83 10.71
N LYS A 33 25.88 30.55 10.89
CA LYS A 33 26.52 30.19 12.16
C LYS A 33 26.18 31.20 13.26
N HIS A 34 25.40 30.77 14.26
CA HIS A 34 25.35 31.42 15.57
C HIS A 34 25.49 30.39 16.68
N SER A 35 26.48 30.66 17.54
CA SER A 35 26.76 29.95 18.78
C SER A 35 25.60 30.14 19.77
N GLY A 36 24.63 29.23 19.75
CA GLY A 36 23.51 29.19 20.68
C GLY A 36 23.34 27.79 21.25
N ARG A 37 23.39 27.68 22.58
CA ARG A 37 23.20 26.45 23.36
C ARG A 37 21.86 25.80 23.00
N TRP A 38 21.92 24.61 22.39
CA TRP A 38 20.75 23.75 22.19
C TRP A 38 20.11 23.47 23.55
N LYS A 39 18.89 23.98 23.78
CA LYS A 39 18.12 23.61 24.96
C LYS A 39 17.52 22.23 24.69
N GLU A 40 17.83 21.28 25.57
CA GLU A 40 17.38 19.89 25.58
C GLU A 40 15.85 19.69 25.58
N THR A 41 15.10 20.79 25.71
CA THR A 41 13.63 20.82 25.84
C THR A 41 12.88 20.57 24.53
N ASP A 42 13.48 20.81 23.36
CA ASP A 42 12.77 20.64 22.07
C ASP A 42 12.73 19.17 21.60
N ALA A 43 13.68 18.35 22.06
CA ALA A 43 13.72 16.91 21.75
C ALA A 43 12.72 16.08 22.59
N ALA A 44 12.26 16.61 23.73
CA ALA A 44 11.34 15.92 24.63
C ALA A 44 9.89 15.92 24.10
N ALA A 45 9.46 16.99 23.42
CA ALA A 45 8.10 17.11 22.87
C ALA A 45 7.87 16.23 21.62
N ALA A 46 8.94 15.87 20.90
CA ALA A 46 8.87 15.00 19.72
C ALA A 46 8.83 13.48 20.06
N ARG A 47 8.93 13.11 21.34
CA ARG A 47 8.70 11.72 21.77
C ARG A 47 7.21 11.40 21.69
N ARG A 48 6.71 11.16 20.46
CA ARG A 48 5.48 10.40 20.24
C ARG A 48 5.57 9.17 21.14
N ARG A 49 4.59 8.98 22.03
CA ARG A 49 4.53 7.81 22.92
C ARG A 49 4.81 6.57 22.06
N ARG A 50 5.91 5.86 22.32
CA ARG A 50 6.24 4.66 21.55
C ARG A 50 5.02 3.74 21.60
N PRO A 51 4.50 3.28 20.45
CA PRO A 51 3.39 2.34 20.44
C PRO A 51 3.77 1.14 21.29
N ARG A 52 2.89 0.74 22.21
CA ARG A 52 3.15 -0.44 23.03
C ARG A 52 3.15 -1.65 22.11
N PRO A 53 4.24 -2.46 22.02
CA PRO A 53 4.33 -3.53 21.05
C PRO A 53 3.20 -4.57 21.14
N ARG A 54 2.63 -4.76 22.34
CA ARG A 54 1.50 -5.67 22.58
C ARG A 54 0.14 -5.15 22.08
N GLU A 55 0.07 -3.87 21.75
CA GLU A 55 -1.16 -3.16 21.38
C GLU A 55 -1.07 -2.61 19.94
N SER A 56 -0.01 -2.93 19.20
CA SER A 56 0.28 -2.35 17.88
C SER A 56 0.50 -3.44 16.84
N THR A 57 0.03 -3.19 15.63
CA THR A 57 0.24 -4.08 14.48
C THR A 57 1.17 -3.42 13.45
N VAL A 58 1.94 -4.22 12.74
CA VAL A 58 2.62 -3.83 11.50
C VAL A 58 2.14 -4.74 10.37
N LEU A 59 1.78 -4.16 9.23
CA LEU A 59 1.44 -4.93 8.03
C LEU A 59 2.65 -5.10 7.13
N LEU A 60 2.95 -6.35 6.76
CA LEU A 60 4.01 -6.69 5.83
C LEU A 60 3.42 -7.26 4.55
N PHE A 61 3.78 -6.65 3.43
CA PHE A 61 3.29 -7.02 2.11
C PHE A 61 4.33 -7.84 1.34
N PRO A 62 3.97 -9.02 0.84
CA PRO A 62 4.92 -9.88 0.14
C PRO A 62 5.27 -9.34 -1.26
N GLY A 63 6.44 -9.74 -1.75
CA GLY A 63 6.87 -9.47 -3.12
C GLY A 63 6.56 -10.61 -4.09
N GLN A 64 7.18 -10.51 -5.27
CA GLN A 64 7.17 -11.55 -6.30
C GLN A 64 7.66 -12.90 -5.74
N GLY A 65 7.09 -14.00 -6.25
CA GLY A 65 7.31 -15.37 -5.77
C GLY A 65 6.16 -15.89 -4.91
N SER A 66 5.30 -15.00 -4.38
CA SER A 66 4.15 -15.37 -3.56
C SER A 66 2.89 -15.72 -4.37
N GLN A 67 2.94 -15.57 -5.69
CA GLN A 67 1.82 -15.90 -6.57
C GLN A 67 1.58 -17.40 -6.68
N PHE A 68 0.31 -17.79 -6.77
CA PHE A 68 -0.10 -19.16 -7.05
C PHE A 68 -1.46 -19.20 -7.76
N VAL A 69 -1.69 -20.23 -8.57
CA VAL A 69 -2.99 -20.43 -9.24
C VAL A 69 -4.05 -20.76 -8.20
N GLY A 70 -5.18 -20.07 -8.27
CA GLY A 70 -6.27 -20.13 -7.31
C GLY A 70 -6.24 -19.00 -6.28
N MET A 71 -5.21 -18.15 -6.25
CA MET A 71 -5.18 -16.99 -5.36
C MET A 71 -6.33 -16.03 -5.65
N GLY A 72 -6.79 -15.32 -4.62
CA GLY A 72 -7.95 -14.43 -4.72
C GLY A 72 -9.33 -15.12 -4.67
N ARG A 73 -9.44 -16.44 -4.92
CA ARG A 73 -10.74 -17.16 -4.95
C ARG A 73 -11.55 -16.96 -3.66
N GLY A 74 -10.93 -17.19 -2.51
CA GLY A 74 -11.56 -17.02 -1.19
C GLY A 74 -11.81 -15.56 -0.79
N LEU A 75 -11.31 -14.60 -1.56
CA LEU A 75 -11.43 -13.16 -1.32
C LEU A 75 -12.59 -12.53 -2.12
N LEU A 76 -13.07 -13.18 -3.19
CA LEU A 76 -14.14 -12.64 -4.06
C LEU A 76 -15.50 -12.43 -3.36
N ARG A 77 -15.68 -13.00 -2.17
CA ARG A 77 -16.86 -12.78 -1.32
C ARG A 77 -16.87 -11.41 -0.64
N TYR A 78 -15.72 -10.72 -0.57
CA TYR A 78 -15.65 -9.40 0.05
C TYR A 78 -16.00 -8.31 -0.98
N PRO A 79 -16.88 -7.35 -0.66
CA PRO A 79 -17.53 -6.47 -1.64
C PRO A 79 -16.58 -5.71 -2.58
N ARG A 80 -15.42 -5.26 -2.08
CA ARG A 80 -14.49 -4.44 -2.87
C ARG A 80 -13.53 -5.26 -3.74
N VAL A 81 -13.33 -6.54 -3.45
CA VAL A 81 -12.30 -7.35 -4.12
C VAL A 81 -12.57 -7.48 -5.62
N ARG A 82 -13.82 -7.79 -6.00
CA ARG A 82 -14.22 -7.86 -7.42
C ARG A 82 -13.96 -6.54 -8.15
N ARG A 83 -14.18 -5.41 -7.48
CA ARG A 83 -13.95 -4.08 -8.04
C ARG A 83 -12.46 -3.81 -8.26
N MET A 84 -11.60 -4.19 -7.30
CA MET A 84 -10.14 -4.05 -7.43
C MET A 84 -9.62 -4.79 -8.67
N PHE A 85 -10.05 -6.03 -8.87
CA PHE A 85 -9.68 -6.81 -10.05
C PHE A 85 -10.23 -6.23 -11.36
N ARG A 86 -11.47 -5.74 -11.39
CA ARG A 86 -12.03 -5.07 -12.57
C ARG A 86 -11.28 -3.79 -12.94
N VAL A 87 -10.89 -3.00 -11.94
CA VAL A 87 -10.07 -1.80 -12.17
C VAL A 87 -8.70 -2.20 -12.71
N ALA A 88 -8.06 -3.21 -12.12
CA ALA A 88 -6.79 -3.73 -12.63
C ALA A 88 -6.90 -4.23 -14.07
N GLU A 89 -7.94 -4.99 -14.41
CA GLU A 89 -8.23 -5.44 -15.78
C GLU A 89 -8.33 -4.27 -16.76
N THR A 90 -9.05 -3.21 -16.38
CA THR A 90 -9.19 -1.99 -17.21
C THR A 90 -7.85 -1.31 -17.45
N VAL A 91 -6.99 -1.27 -16.43
CA VAL A 91 -5.67 -0.61 -16.46
C VAL A 91 -4.63 -1.43 -17.23
N LEU A 92 -4.70 -2.76 -17.12
CA LEU A 92 -3.73 -3.71 -17.68
C LEU A 92 -4.08 -4.17 -19.09
N GLY A 93 -5.36 -4.13 -19.46
CA GLY A 93 -5.86 -4.61 -20.75
C GLY A 93 -6.02 -6.13 -20.84
N TYR A 94 -6.00 -6.86 -19.71
CA TYR A 94 -6.23 -8.30 -19.66
C TYR A 94 -6.89 -8.72 -18.33
N ASP A 95 -7.60 -9.85 -18.33
CA ASP A 95 -8.28 -10.38 -17.15
C ASP A 95 -7.29 -11.00 -16.15
N LEU A 96 -6.74 -10.15 -15.29
CA LEU A 96 -5.85 -10.53 -14.20
C LEU A 96 -6.52 -11.53 -13.24
N LEU A 97 -7.84 -11.41 -13.00
CA LEU A 97 -8.54 -12.29 -12.08
C LEU A 97 -8.62 -13.71 -12.63
N SER A 98 -8.99 -13.87 -13.91
CA SER A 98 -8.95 -15.15 -14.61
C SER A 98 -7.58 -15.81 -14.46
N LEU A 99 -6.51 -15.06 -14.73
CA LEU A 99 -5.15 -15.56 -14.63
C LEU A 99 -4.79 -16.00 -13.21
N CYS A 100 -5.16 -15.22 -12.20
CA CYS A 100 -4.98 -15.59 -10.79
C CYS A 100 -5.73 -16.88 -10.42
N LEU A 101 -6.96 -17.04 -10.90
CA LEU A 101 -7.84 -18.14 -10.49
C LEU A 101 -7.59 -19.45 -11.24
N ARG A 102 -7.19 -19.36 -12.51
CA ARG A 102 -7.15 -20.48 -13.45
C ARG A 102 -5.76 -20.72 -14.07
N GLY A 103 -4.86 -19.73 -14.00
CA GLY A 103 -3.55 -19.84 -14.63
C GLY A 103 -3.62 -19.74 -16.17
N PRO A 104 -2.68 -20.37 -16.90
CA PRO A 104 -1.72 -21.37 -16.42
C PRO A 104 -0.62 -20.78 -15.54
N ARG A 105 -0.02 -21.62 -14.68
CA ARG A 105 1.04 -21.21 -13.73
C ARG A 105 2.20 -20.50 -14.43
N ALA A 106 2.64 -21.03 -15.58
CA ALA A 106 3.74 -20.46 -16.36
C ALA A 106 3.45 -19.03 -16.85
N GLU A 107 2.19 -18.71 -17.19
CA GLU A 107 1.81 -17.33 -17.53
C GLU A 107 1.77 -16.47 -16.26
N LEU A 108 1.18 -16.96 -15.17
CA LEU A 108 1.10 -16.23 -13.91
C LEU A 108 2.49 -15.90 -13.34
N ASP A 109 3.49 -16.76 -13.53
CA ASP A 109 4.86 -16.55 -13.03
C ASP A 109 5.66 -15.49 -13.82
N ARG A 110 5.19 -15.08 -15.01
CA ARG A 110 5.83 -13.98 -15.75
C ARG A 110 5.74 -12.70 -14.93
N THR A 111 6.84 -11.95 -14.83
CA THR A 111 6.96 -10.72 -14.01
C THR A 111 5.78 -9.76 -14.18
N ARG A 112 5.33 -9.52 -15.41
CA ARG A 112 4.26 -8.61 -15.85
C ARG A 112 2.89 -9.02 -15.36
N HIS A 113 2.76 -10.29 -14.97
CA HIS A 113 1.55 -10.85 -14.43
C HIS A 113 1.69 -11.05 -12.94
N CYS A 114 2.77 -11.66 -12.44
CA CYS A 114 2.91 -11.94 -11.01
C CYS A 114 2.98 -10.66 -10.17
N GLN A 115 3.64 -9.60 -10.64
CA GLN A 115 3.71 -8.33 -9.91
C GLN A 115 2.32 -7.70 -9.68
N PRO A 116 1.52 -7.38 -10.71
CA PRO A 116 0.17 -6.85 -10.48
C PRO A 116 -0.73 -7.85 -9.75
N ALA A 117 -0.55 -9.16 -9.97
CA ALA A 117 -1.35 -10.17 -9.30
C ALA A 117 -1.07 -10.20 -7.79
N VAL A 118 0.19 -10.15 -7.36
CA VAL A 118 0.60 -10.06 -5.94
C VAL A 118 0.12 -8.75 -5.33
N PHE A 119 0.26 -7.63 -6.03
CA PHE A 119 -0.22 -6.31 -5.58
C PHE A 119 -1.74 -6.31 -5.30
N VAL A 120 -2.55 -6.73 -6.28
CA VAL A 120 -4.03 -6.73 -6.13
C VAL A 120 -4.47 -7.75 -5.08
N ALA A 121 -3.87 -8.94 -5.05
CA ALA A 121 -4.20 -9.97 -4.04
C ALA A 121 -3.85 -9.51 -2.62
N SER A 122 -2.76 -8.77 -2.45
CA SER A 122 -2.35 -8.20 -1.17
C SER A 122 -3.38 -7.20 -0.62
N LEU A 123 -3.86 -6.27 -1.45
CA LEU A 123 -4.90 -5.31 -1.04
C LEU A 123 -6.27 -5.98 -0.87
N ALA A 124 -6.56 -7.03 -1.63
CA ALA A 124 -7.74 -7.86 -1.41
C ALA A 124 -7.68 -8.60 -0.06
N ALA A 125 -6.49 -8.99 0.41
CA ALA A 125 -6.30 -9.57 1.73
C ALA A 125 -6.53 -8.53 2.84
N VAL A 126 -6.13 -7.26 2.63
CA VAL A 126 -6.48 -6.15 3.53
C VAL A 126 -7.99 -5.95 3.60
N GLU A 127 -8.71 -6.03 2.48
CA GLU A 127 -10.18 -5.96 2.49
C GLU A 127 -10.79 -7.11 3.30
N ARG A 128 -10.24 -8.33 3.21
CA ARG A 128 -10.66 -9.40 4.12
C ARG A 128 -10.37 -9.06 5.58
N LEU A 129 -9.19 -8.51 5.86
CA LEU A 129 -8.77 -8.18 7.22
C LEU A 129 -9.68 -7.12 7.84
N SER A 130 -10.05 -6.09 7.08
CA SER A 130 -10.97 -5.03 7.54
C SER A 130 -12.34 -5.58 7.94
N HIS A 131 -12.85 -6.61 7.24
CA HIS A 131 -14.12 -7.25 7.58
C HIS A 131 -14.02 -8.21 8.77
N ARG A 132 -12.89 -8.91 8.94
CA ARG A 132 -12.78 -9.97 9.96
C ARG A 132 -12.20 -9.47 11.28
N GLN A 133 -11.27 -8.54 11.24
CA GLN A 133 -10.51 -8.05 12.39
C GLN A 133 -10.17 -6.56 12.21
N PRO A 134 -11.17 -5.66 12.26
CA PRO A 134 -10.95 -4.23 12.06
C PRO A 134 -9.93 -3.64 13.05
N ASN A 135 -9.92 -4.14 14.29
CA ASN A 135 -8.98 -3.71 15.34
C ASN A 135 -7.50 -3.89 14.95
N VAL A 136 -7.18 -4.85 14.09
CA VAL A 136 -5.80 -5.06 13.58
C VAL A 136 -5.38 -3.91 12.67
N LEU A 137 -6.33 -3.35 11.90
CA LEU A 137 -6.07 -2.18 11.06
C LEU A 137 -6.05 -0.89 11.89
N GLU A 138 -6.92 -0.76 12.89
CA GLU A 138 -6.97 0.40 13.78
C GLU A 138 -5.71 0.53 14.66
N SER A 139 -5.13 -0.61 15.07
CA SER A 139 -3.85 -0.66 15.80
C SER A 139 -2.62 -0.67 14.89
N CYS A 140 -2.78 -0.57 13.57
CA CYS A 140 -1.67 -0.61 12.63
C CYS A 140 -0.88 0.70 12.69
N VAL A 141 0.40 0.62 13.07
CA VAL A 141 1.28 1.78 13.22
C VAL A 141 2.30 1.91 12.10
N ALA A 142 2.49 0.86 11.31
CA ALA A 142 3.40 0.87 10.18
C ALA A 142 2.99 -0.18 9.13
N ALA A 143 3.34 0.10 7.88
CA ALA A 143 3.27 -0.84 6.78
C ALA A 143 4.59 -0.85 6.04
N ALA A 144 5.02 -2.02 5.59
CA ALA A 144 6.18 -2.17 4.74
C ALA A 144 5.94 -3.30 3.73
N GLY A 145 6.69 -3.30 2.64
CA GLY A 145 6.59 -4.36 1.64
C GLY A 145 7.93 -4.68 1.01
N PHE A 146 8.07 -5.90 0.53
CA PHE A 146 9.28 -6.35 -0.14
C PHE A 146 9.13 -6.23 -1.66
N SER A 147 10.02 -5.46 -2.32
CA SER A 147 9.98 -5.23 -3.77
C SER A 147 8.58 -4.73 -4.21
N VAL A 148 7.88 -5.43 -5.10
CA VAL A 148 6.51 -5.06 -5.52
C VAL A 148 5.52 -4.90 -4.35
N GLY A 149 5.77 -5.55 -3.21
CA GLY A 149 4.97 -5.38 -1.99
C GLY A 149 5.01 -3.95 -1.44
N GLU A 150 6.06 -3.17 -1.72
CA GLU A 150 6.16 -1.77 -1.30
C GLU A 150 5.02 -0.92 -1.87
N PHE A 151 4.62 -1.16 -3.11
CA PHE A 151 3.47 -0.47 -3.71
C PHE A 151 2.16 -0.80 -2.97
N ALA A 152 1.97 -2.04 -2.53
CA ALA A 152 0.81 -2.40 -1.70
C ALA A 152 0.87 -1.69 -0.34
N ALA A 153 2.05 -1.54 0.26
CA ALA A 153 2.24 -0.79 1.49
C ALA A 153 1.95 0.71 1.33
N LEU A 154 2.39 1.32 0.23
CA LEU A 154 2.17 2.73 -0.09
C LEU A 154 0.69 3.03 -0.37
N VAL A 155 0.03 2.19 -1.18
CA VAL A 155 -1.41 2.28 -1.41
C VAL A 155 -2.18 2.02 -0.12
N PHE A 156 -1.70 1.09 0.72
CA PHE A 156 -2.27 0.89 2.03
C PHE A 156 -2.18 2.18 2.86
N ALA A 157 -0.99 2.76 3.00
CA ALA A 157 -0.77 3.99 3.75
C ALA A 157 -1.47 5.24 3.17
N GLY A 158 -2.10 5.15 1.99
CA GLY A 158 -2.72 6.29 1.30
C GLY A 158 -1.72 7.24 0.65
N ALA A 159 -0.46 6.83 0.50
CA ALA A 159 0.59 7.61 -0.14
C ALA A 159 0.58 7.51 -1.67
N MET A 160 -0.13 6.52 -2.23
CA MET A 160 -0.25 6.29 -3.66
C MET A 160 -1.65 5.83 -4.02
N ASP A 161 -2.14 6.19 -5.20
CA ASP A 161 -3.45 5.76 -5.69
C ASP A 161 -3.39 4.35 -6.28
N PHE A 162 -4.40 3.54 -5.98
CA PHE A 162 -4.50 2.16 -6.45
C PHE A 162 -4.41 2.03 -7.99
N THR A 163 -4.97 2.99 -8.72
CA THR A 163 -5.08 2.93 -10.19
C THR A 163 -3.74 3.13 -10.89
N GLU A 164 -2.78 3.77 -10.23
CA GLU A 164 -1.48 4.11 -10.83
C GLU A 164 -0.52 2.90 -10.82
N VAL A 165 -0.61 2.06 -9.78
CA VAL A 165 0.35 0.96 -9.56
C VAL A 165 0.34 -0.11 -10.65
N PRO A 166 -0.79 -0.69 -11.09
CA PRO A 166 -0.76 -1.78 -12.07
C PRO A 166 -0.13 -1.36 -13.41
N GLN A 167 -0.30 -0.09 -13.79
CA GLN A 167 0.35 0.52 -14.95
C GLN A 167 1.86 0.63 -14.77
N THR A 168 2.33 1.11 -13.62
CA THR A 168 3.76 1.23 -13.29
C THR A 168 4.46 -0.12 -13.33
N LEU A 169 3.89 -1.14 -12.66
CA LEU A 169 4.45 -2.49 -12.61
C LEU A 169 4.55 -3.14 -14.00
N SER A 170 3.58 -2.88 -14.87
CA SER A 170 3.62 -3.38 -16.26
C SER A 170 4.74 -2.75 -17.09
N ARG A 171 5.15 -1.52 -16.78
CA ARG A 171 6.22 -0.80 -17.49
C ARG A 171 7.61 -1.20 -17.03
N GLU A 172 7.80 -1.54 -15.76
CA GLU A 172 9.10 -1.97 -15.23
C GLU A 172 9.65 -3.21 -15.96
N GLU A 173 8.80 -4.18 -16.31
CA GLU A 173 9.23 -5.31 -17.15
C GLU A 173 9.65 -4.87 -18.56
N ALA A 174 8.91 -3.95 -19.18
CA ALA A 174 9.21 -3.49 -20.54
C ALA A 174 10.58 -2.81 -20.63
N CYS A 175 11.01 -2.16 -19.55
CA CYS A 175 12.35 -1.57 -19.46
C CYS A 175 13.43 -2.64 -19.24
N SER A 176 13.14 -3.69 -18.46
CA SER A 176 14.10 -4.78 -18.19
C SER A 176 14.41 -5.65 -19.42
N LYS A 177 13.57 -5.66 -20.46
CA LYS A 177 13.84 -6.39 -21.72
C LYS A 177 14.60 -5.60 -22.78
N LYS A 178 14.96 -4.34 -22.50
CA LYS A 178 15.71 -3.46 -23.43
C LYS A 178 17.21 -3.36 -23.14
N ASN A 179 17.71 -4.06 -22.13
CA ASN A 179 19.14 -4.27 -21.85
C ASN A 179 19.51 -5.74 -22.06
#